data_AF-F6DEW4-F1
#
_entry.id   AF-F6DEW4-F1
#
_cell.length_a   1.000
_cell.length_b   1.000
_cell.length_c   1.000
_cell.angle_alpha   90.00
_cell.angle_beta   90.00
_cell.angle_gamma   90.00
#
_symmetry.space_group_name_H-M   'P 1'
#
loop_
_entity.id
_entity.type
_entity.pdbx_description
1 polymer ?
#
loop_
_entity_poly.entity_id
_entity_poly.type
_entity_poly.pdbx_seq_one_letter_code
_entity_poly.pdbx_strand_id
1 'polypeptide(L)'
;MDKVFGRTQGLKKSELKRISNLYRRRLPKDRVLTPELAHTLAALSAEVGRPLSLVLDREGRVVRVAVGDAKDVPFPEEGWSERRLSGYRLLHTHLGPGGLSRPDLSVLFLRRLDNLAALEVEADGRPGLLHLAFLSPPRALEEDWRVLPPKPFHQYLDLDLWGEVMALEEELSRQARVLEVRDGSGERALLVGVDTGEGPEAEAVLRELAELTRTAGGVPVKQILVFRKSLDPRYLVGLGKLEELKSLAYHENASTLIFGVDLTPAQAREIERVTGLKVLDRTQLILDIFALHAKTPEAQAQVELAQLRYLLPRLVGKGKEMSRLGGGIGTRGPGETKLEVDRRRLQDRIAHLSRKLQDYALRRKEARQKRKRRGVPLVAVVGYTNAGKTTLLRALTRAGEEGEDKLFATLRPLTRRGFLPGVGEVLFTDTVGFIRHMPEELLTAFRATLEEVREADVLVHVLDASEEGALERHRVVRDLLLDLGVEAPVVLALNKADRAAPYDLYFLGERLGGVPVSALKGTGLKELKEALARALLDLGVRPQAWAQYT
;
A
#
# COMPACT_ATOMS: atom_id res chain seq x y z
N MET A 1 30.86 -10.74 -24.17
CA MET A 1 29.73 -10.44 -25.08
C MET A 1 28.57 -10.04 -24.21
N ASP A 2 27.95 -8.91 -24.50
CA ASP A 2 26.73 -8.51 -23.81
C ASP A 2 25.62 -9.54 -24.08
N LYS A 3 24.79 -9.76 -23.07
CA LYS A 3 23.75 -10.78 -23.12
C LYS A 3 22.65 -10.37 -24.10
N VAL A 4 22.32 -11.24 -25.04
CA VAL A 4 21.15 -11.11 -25.92
C VAL A 4 19.96 -11.85 -25.28
N PHE A 5 18.82 -11.19 -25.20
CA PHE A 5 17.61 -11.70 -24.55
C PHE A 5 16.60 -12.27 -25.56
N GLY A 6 15.50 -12.85 -25.05
CA GLY A 6 14.41 -13.37 -25.88
C GLY A 6 14.69 -14.76 -26.47
N ARG A 7 14.11 -15.03 -27.65
CA ARG A 7 14.09 -16.32 -28.34
C ARG A 7 15.42 -16.59 -29.05
N THR A 8 16.49 -16.84 -28.29
CA THR A 8 17.85 -17.07 -28.84
C THR A 8 18.14 -18.55 -29.18
N GLN A 9 17.24 -19.48 -28.84
CA GLN A 9 17.44 -20.91 -29.12
C GLN A 9 17.49 -21.18 -30.63
N GLY A 10 18.49 -21.95 -31.06
CA GLY A 10 18.71 -22.32 -32.46
C GLY A 10 19.54 -21.33 -33.28
N LEU A 11 19.99 -20.21 -32.70
CA LEU A 11 20.85 -19.24 -33.39
C LEU A 11 22.32 -19.69 -33.39
N LYS A 12 23.01 -19.45 -34.53
CA LYS A 12 24.45 -19.70 -34.64
C LYS A 12 25.23 -18.71 -33.79
N LYS A 13 26.43 -19.11 -33.34
CA LYS A 13 27.33 -18.23 -32.57
C LYS A 13 27.71 -16.96 -33.35
N SER A 14 27.82 -17.03 -34.68
CA SER A 14 28.08 -15.89 -35.56
C SER A 14 26.93 -14.88 -35.58
N GLU A 15 25.69 -15.36 -35.67
CA GLU A 15 24.46 -14.56 -35.64
C GLU A 15 24.34 -13.84 -34.28
N LEU A 16 24.50 -14.58 -33.17
CA LEU A 16 24.49 -14.00 -31.83
C LEU A 16 25.56 -12.93 -31.62
N LYS A 17 26.77 -13.14 -32.16
CA LYS A 17 27.85 -12.15 -32.10
C LYS A 17 27.47 -10.87 -32.85
N ARG A 18 26.88 -10.99 -34.04
CA ARG A 18 26.43 -9.83 -34.84
C ARG A 18 25.29 -9.08 -34.17
N ILE A 19 24.30 -9.79 -33.59
CA ILE A 19 23.23 -9.18 -32.81
C ILE A 19 23.80 -8.47 -31.58
N SER A 20 24.78 -9.06 -30.87
CA SER A 20 25.41 -8.42 -29.72
C SER A 20 26.18 -7.13 -30.07
N ASN A 21 26.63 -6.96 -31.32
CA ASN A 21 27.27 -5.72 -31.75
C ASN A 21 26.29 -4.53 -31.79
N LEU A 22 24.97 -4.77 -31.76
CA LEU A 22 23.96 -3.70 -31.68
C LEU A 22 24.10 -2.88 -30.39
N TYR A 23 24.63 -3.44 -29.30
CA TYR A 23 24.96 -2.70 -28.08
C TYR A 23 25.97 -1.56 -28.30
N ARG A 24 26.79 -1.65 -29.36
CA ARG A 24 27.79 -0.61 -29.69
C ARG A 24 27.19 0.54 -30.49
N ARG A 25 25.93 0.43 -30.91
CA ARG A 25 25.24 1.50 -31.64
C ARG A 25 24.85 2.60 -30.67
N ARG A 26 24.93 3.83 -31.16
CA ARG A 26 24.48 5.02 -30.44
C ARG A 26 23.70 5.90 -31.39
N LEU A 27 22.56 6.40 -30.91
CA LEU A 27 21.68 7.28 -31.66
C LEU A 27 21.75 8.71 -31.09
N PRO A 28 21.52 9.73 -31.93
CA PRO A 28 21.20 11.07 -31.46
C PRO A 28 19.91 11.07 -30.61
N LYS A 29 19.83 11.96 -29.62
CA LYS A 29 18.72 12.01 -28.66
C LYS A 29 17.40 12.45 -29.30
N ASP A 30 17.49 13.24 -30.35
CA ASP A 30 16.40 13.82 -31.13
C ASP A 30 15.84 12.86 -32.18
N ARG A 31 16.47 11.70 -32.41
CA ARG A 31 16.09 10.80 -33.50
C ARG A 31 15.50 9.47 -33.01
N VAL A 32 14.53 8.97 -33.77
CA VAL A 32 13.93 7.64 -33.55
C VAL A 32 14.87 6.52 -34.00
N LEU A 33 15.51 6.70 -35.15
CA LEU A 33 16.48 5.77 -35.73
C LEU A 33 17.47 6.50 -36.64
N THR A 34 18.56 5.83 -37.02
CA THR A 34 19.49 6.29 -38.06
C THR A 34 19.40 5.41 -39.30
N PRO A 35 19.74 5.92 -40.50
CA PRO A 35 19.75 5.12 -41.72
C PRO A 35 20.58 3.84 -41.59
N GLU A 36 21.76 3.93 -40.97
CA GLU A 36 22.67 2.80 -40.79
C GLU A 36 22.07 1.76 -39.86
N LEU A 37 21.38 2.19 -38.80
CA LEU A 37 20.72 1.29 -37.86
C LEU A 37 19.51 0.61 -38.52
N ALA A 38 18.72 1.34 -39.30
CA ALA A 38 17.55 0.82 -40.02
C ALA A 38 17.96 -0.36 -40.92
N HIS A 39 18.96 -0.15 -41.78
CA HIS A 39 19.47 -1.19 -42.67
C HIS A 39 20.13 -2.34 -41.90
N THR A 40 20.88 -2.04 -40.83
CA THR A 40 21.51 -3.09 -40.02
C THR A 40 20.45 -3.98 -39.35
N LEU A 41 19.39 -3.38 -38.77
CA LEU A 41 18.32 -4.09 -38.10
C LEU A 41 17.50 -4.93 -39.07
N ALA A 42 17.10 -4.35 -40.20
CA ALA A 42 16.32 -5.04 -41.22
C ALA A 42 17.08 -6.27 -41.77
N ALA A 43 18.34 -6.08 -42.17
CA ALA A 43 19.16 -7.16 -42.71
C ALA A 43 19.39 -8.28 -41.69
N LEU A 44 19.70 -7.94 -40.42
CA LEU A 44 19.89 -8.94 -39.37
C LEU A 44 18.60 -9.67 -39.02
N SER A 45 17.47 -8.96 -38.98
CA SER A 45 16.17 -9.56 -38.67
C SER A 45 15.73 -10.53 -39.76
N ALA A 46 15.94 -10.18 -41.04
CA ALA A 46 15.67 -11.04 -42.19
C ALA A 46 16.58 -12.28 -42.21
N GLU A 47 17.89 -12.10 -42.00
CA GLU A 47 18.86 -13.21 -41.94
C GLU A 47 18.53 -14.23 -40.84
N VAL A 48 18.13 -13.72 -39.67
CA VAL A 48 17.77 -14.55 -38.51
C VAL A 48 16.37 -15.16 -38.66
N GLY A 49 15.52 -14.58 -39.50
CA GLY A 49 14.11 -14.93 -39.63
C GLY A 49 13.32 -14.68 -38.34
N ARG A 50 13.78 -13.78 -37.48
CA ARG A 50 13.08 -13.38 -36.25
C ARG A 50 13.14 -11.85 -36.04
N PRO A 51 12.10 -11.27 -35.42
CA PRO A 51 12.12 -9.89 -34.94
C PRO A 51 13.31 -9.61 -34.00
N LEU A 52 13.85 -8.40 -34.08
CA LEU A 52 14.88 -7.89 -33.20
C LEU A 52 14.36 -6.65 -32.49
N SER A 53 14.60 -6.57 -31.18
CA SER A 53 14.16 -5.45 -30.34
C SER A 53 15.34 -4.80 -29.62
N LEU A 54 15.36 -3.47 -29.60
CA LEU A 54 16.35 -2.63 -28.95
C LEU A 54 15.68 -1.71 -27.93
N VAL A 55 16.21 -1.68 -26.71
CA VAL A 55 15.86 -0.63 -25.74
C VAL A 55 16.98 0.40 -25.72
N LEU A 56 16.63 1.67 -25.86
CA LEU A 56 17.56 2.79 -25.83
C LEU A 56 17.26 3.73 -24.67
N ASP A 57 18.30 4.28 -24.05
CA ASP A 57 18.17 5.35 -23.05
C ASP A 57 18.11 6.75 -23.69
N ARG A 58 17.89 7.79 -22.87
CA ARG A 58 17.89 9.20 -23.30
C ARG A 58 19.24 9.70 -23.80
N GLU A 59 20.34 8.97 -23.60
CA GLU A 59 21.65 9.26 -24.19
C GLU A 59 21.85 8.61 -25.56
N GLY A 60 20.82 7.89 -26.02
CA GLY A 60 20.79 7.14 -27.27
C GLY A 60 21.64 5.87 -27.25
N ARG A 61 22.04 5.39 -26.08
CA ARG A 61 22.78 4.14 -25.93
C ARG A 61 21.81 2.96 -25.97
N VAL A 62 22.17 1.91 -26.68
CA VAL A 62 21.43 0.65 -26.65
C VAL A 62 21.72 -0.07 -25.34
N VAL A 63 20.73 -0.11 -24.44
CA VAL A 63 20.86 -0.72 -23.11
C VAL A 63 20.40 -2.17 -23.06
N ARG A 64 19.56 -2.60 -24.02
CA ARG A 64 19.12 -4.00 -24.17
C ARG A 64 18.95 -4.36 -25.64
N VAL A 65 19.31 -5.61 -25.96
CA VAL A 65 19.07 -6.24 -27.26
C VAL A 65 18.38 -7.58 -27.05
N ALA A 66 17.27 -7.80 -27.75
CA ALA A 66 16.48 -9.03 -27.66
C ALA A 66 16.10 -9.56 -29.04
N VAL A 67 15.93 -10.88 -29.15
CA VAL A 67 15.34 -11.57 -30.30
C VAL A 67 13.89 -11.88 -29.97
N GLY A 68 12.96 -11.23 -30.65
CA GLY A 68 11.53 -11.27 -30.36
C GLY A 68 10.89 -9.88 -30.43
N ASP A 69 9.59 -9.86 -30.15
CA ASP A 69 8.74 -8.66 -30.21
C ASP A 69 8.84 -7.87 -28.90
N ALA A 70 8.13 -6.74 -28.80
CA ALA A 70 8.15 -5.85 -27.64
C ALA A 70 7.94 -6.58 -26.29
N LYS A 71 7.06 -7.58 -26.25
CA LYS A 71 6.75 -8.38 -25.05
C LYS A 71 7.91 -9.27 -24.56
N ASP A 72 8.84 -9.62 -25.44
CA ASP A 72 9.96 -10.51 -25.14
C ASP A 72 11.17 -9.76 -24.57
N VAL A 73 11.08 -8.42 -24.46
CA VAL A 73 12.18 -7.54 -24.08
C VAL A 73 12.16 -7.29 -22.57
N PRO A 74 13.24 -7.65 -21.85
CA PRO A 74 13.38 -7.25 -20.46
C PRO A 74 13.84 -5.80 -20.40
N PHE A 75 13.02 -4.94 -19.79
CA PHE A 75 13.40 -3.55 -19.50
C PHE A 75 14.26 -3.49 -18.23
N PRO A 76 15.20 -2.54 -18.13
CA PRO A 76 15.84 -2.23 -16.86
C PRO A 76 14.79 -1.88 -15.78
N GLU A 77 15.08 -2.21 -14.51
CA GLU A 77 14.22 -1.81 -13.40
C GLU A 77 14.28 -0.29 -13.20
N GLU A 78 13.12 0.34 -13.04
CA GLU A 78 13.00 1.78 -12.82
C GLU A 78 12.02 2.09 -11.70
N GLY A 79 12.23 3.24 -11.05
CA GLY A 79 11.24 3.85 -10.19
C GLY A 79 10.15 4.49 -11.04
N TRP A 80 8.90 4.11 -10.79
CA TRP A 80 7.75 4.78 -11.40
C TRP A 80 7.70 6.26 -10.98
N SER A 81 7.49 7.17 -11.93
CA SER A 81 7.39 8.61 -11.67
C SER A 81 6.09 9.17 -12.22
N GLU A 82 5.29 9.85 -11.41
CA GLU A 82 4.07 10.54 -11.81
C GLU A 82 4.30 11.55 -12.95
N ARG A 83 5.42 12.26 -12.85
CA ARG A 83 5.70 13.47 -13.64
C ARG A 83 6.53 13.23 -14.89
N ARG A 84 7.05 12.01 -15.08
CA ARG A 84 8.02 11.70 -16.12
C ARG A 84 7.75 10.34 -16.76
N LEU A 85 8.21 10.19 -17.99
CA LEU A 85 8.29 8.92 -18.68
C LEU A 85 9.50 8.13 -18.15
N SER A 86 9.58 6.85 -18.52
CA SER A 86 10.71 5.96 -18.16
C SER A 86 12.06 6.53 -18.56
N GLY A 87 12.13 7.23 -19.70
CA GLY A 87 13.41 7.54 -20.32
C GLY A 87 13.96 6.43 -21.19
N TYR A 88 13.16 5.40 -21.44
CA TYR A 88 13.47 4.36 -22.41
C TYR A 88 12.61 4.44 -23.65
N ARG A 89 13.24 4.07 -24.76
CA ARG A 89 12.65 3.96 -26.09
C ARG A 89 12.74 2.53 -26.55
N LEU A 90 11.69 2.02 -27.18
CA LEU A 90 11.70 0.69 -27.78
C LEU A 90 11.69 0.82 -29.30
N LEU A 91 12.67 0.20 -29.95
CA LEU A 91 12.73 0.05 -31.40
C LEU A 91 12.79 -1.43 -31.73
N HIS A 92 11.81 -1.96 -32.45
CA HIS A 92 11.84 -3.36 -32.90
C HIS A 92 11.51 -3.52 -34.37
N THR A 93 11.74 -4.72 -34.92
CA THR A 93 11.44 -5.06 -36.31
C THR A 93 10.20 -5.94 -36.45
N HIS A 94 9.46 -5.81 -37.54
CA HIS A 94 8.37 -6.70 -37.94
C HIS A 94 8.70 -7.42 -39.25
N LEU A 95 8.56 -8.75 -39.26
CA LEU A 95 8.80 -9.59 -40.44
C LEU A 95 7.52 -9.76 -41.26
N GLY A 96 6.99 -8.64 -41.74
CA GLY A 96 5.75 -8.57 -42.51
C GLY A 96 4.95 -7.31 -42.23
N PRO A 97 3.93 -7.01 -43.06
CA PRO A 97 3.04 -5.90 -42.83
C PRO A 97 2.19 -6.16 -41.58
N GLY A 98 1.90 -5.12 -40.79
CA GLY A 98 1.04 -5.34 -39.61
C GLY A 98 0.90 -4.20 -38.62
N GLY A 99 1.58 -3.08 -38.81
CA GLY A 99 1.47 -1.95 -37.87
C GLY A 99 1.93 -2.29 -36.45
N LEU A 100 1.53 -1.47 -35.49
CA LEU A 100 1.72 -1.75 -34.07
C LEU A 100 0.60 -2.64 -33.55
N SER A 101 0.97 -3.77 -32.96
CA SER A 101 0.00 -4.68 -32.36
C SER A 101 -0.47 -4.15 -31.00
N ARG A 102 -1.64 -4.58 -30.54
CA ARG A 102 -2.13 -4.25 -29.19
C ARG A 102 -1.11 -4.63 -28.08
N PRO A 103 -0.44 -5.80 -28.14
CA PRO A 103 0.68 -6.09 -27.22
C PRO A 103 1.82 -5.08 -27.24
N ASP A 104 2.16 -4.49 -28.39
CA ASP A 104 3.21 -3.46 -28.47
C ASP A 104 2.77 -2.20 -27.74
N LEU A 105 1.53 -1.75 -28.02
CA LEU A 105 0.93 -0.58 -27.40
C LEU A 105 0.75 -0.76 -25.88
N SER A 106 0.40 -1.98 -25.45
CA SER A 106 0.43 -2.36 -24.04
C SER A 106 1.83 -2.23 -23.45
N VAL A 107 2.92 -2.62 -24.14
CA VAL A 107 4.28 -2.43 -23.62
C VAL A 107 4.65 -0.95 -23.51
N LEU A 108 4.34 -0.14 -24.53
CA LEU A 108 4.50 1.32 -24.50
C LEU A 108 3.83 1.92 -23.27
N PHE A 109 2.56 1.59 -23.06
CA PHE A 109 1.76 2.05 -21.94
C PHE A 109 2.29 1.54 -20.60
N LEU A 110 2.47 0.22 -20.48
CA LEU A 110 2.85 -0.41 -19.23
C LEU A 110 4.25 0.04 -18.77
N ARG A 111 5.16 0.36 -19.68
CA ARG A 111 6.50 0.81 -19.32
C ARG A 111 6.64 2.33 -19.31
N ARG A 112 5.59 3.08 -19.65
CA ARG A 112 5.64 4.53 -19.89
C ARG A 112 6.84 4.91 -20.75
N LEU A 113 6.99 4.24 -21.90
CA LEU A 113 8.11 4.51 -22.79
C LEU A 113 8.05 5.94 -23.33
N ASP A 114 9.23 6.52 -23.55
CA ASP A 114 9.37 7.80 -24.25
C ASP A 114 8.74 7.69 -25.64
N ASN A 115 8.94 6.56 -26.33
CA ASN A 115 8.24 6.17 -27.55
C ASN A 115 8.39 4.67 -27.84
N LEU A 116 7.57 4.16 -28.75
CA LEU A 116 7.71 2.83 -29.35
C LEU A 116 7.72 2.92 -30.87
N ALA A 117 8.70 2.29 -31.51
CA ALA A 117 8.87 2.27 -32.96
C ALA A 117 8.99 0.83 -33.48
N ALA A 118 8.25 0.49 -34.53
CA ALA A 118 8.37 -0.78 -35.24
C ALA A 118 8.76 -0.55 -36.70
N LEU A 119 9.86 -1.15 -37.12
CA LEU A 119 10.38 -1.11 -38.48
C LEU A 119 9.95 -2.35 -39.25
N GLU A 120 9.16 -2.18 -40.30
CA GLU A 120 8.85 -3.28 -41.22
C GLU A 120 10.10 -3.67 -42.01
N VAL A 121 10.27 -4.98 -42.17
CA VAL A 121 11.37 -5.58 -42.92
C VAL A 121 10.78 -6.20 -44.17
N GLU A 122 11.23 -5.71 -45.32
CA GLU A 122 10.83 -6.24 -46.62
C GLU A 122 11.41 -7.65 -46.85
N ALA A 123 10.82 -8.39 -47.80
CA ALA A 123 11.23 -9.77 -48.09
C ALA A 123 12.71 -9.91 -48.53
N ASP A 124 13.31 -8.84 -49.04
CA ASP A 124 14.71 -8.77 -49.43
C ASP A 124 15.64 -8.26 -48.31
N GLY A 125 15.11 -8.04 -47.10
CA GLY A 125 15.86 -7.57 -45.93
C GLY A 125 16.10 -6.06 -45.90
N ARG A 126 15.45 -5.27 -46.76
CA ARG A 126 15.50 -3.80 -46.69
C ARG A 126 14.51 -3.22 -45.66
N PRO A 127 14.82 -2.04 -45.09
CA PRO A 127 13.92 -1.34 -44.18
C PRO A 127 12.74 -0.71 -44.95
N GLY A 128 11.51 -1.00 -44.54
CA GLY A 128 10.28 -0.50 -45.15
C GLY A 128 9.63 0.65 -44.36
N LEU A 129 8.34 0.49 -44.05
CA LEU A 129 7.57 1.46 -43.25
C LEU A 129 8.02 1.43 -41.79
N LEU A 130 8.02 2.62 -41.17
CA LEU A 130 8.19 2.80 -39.76
C LEU A 130 6.85 3.18 -39.13
N HIS A 131 6.45 2.41 -38.13
CA HIS A 131 5.30 2.69 -37.27
C HIS A 131 5.80 3.28 -35.96
N LEU A 132 5.20 4.38 -35.52
CA LEU A 132 5.66 5.12 -34.35
C LEU A 132 4.47 5.48 -33.45
N ALA A 133 4.62 5.24 -32.15
CA ALA A 133 3.63 5.60 -31.14
C ALA A 133 4.24 6.28 -29.93
N PHE A 134 3.44 7.16 -29.35
CA PHE A 134 3.69 7.89 -28.10
C PHE A 134 2.56 7.61 -27.13
N LEU A 135 2.79 7.84 -25.84
CA LEU A 135 1.68 7.87 -24.88
C LEU A 135 0.81 9.11 -25.11
N SER A 136 -0.48 8.95 -24.86
CA SER A 136 -1.39 10.09 -24.79
C SER A 136 -1.24 10.78 -23.44
N PRO A 137 -1.43 12.12 -23.39
CA PRO A 137 -1.63 12.81 -22.13
C PRO A 137 -2.75 12.17 -21.30
N PRO A 138 -2.68 12.18 -19.97
CA PRO A 138 -3.75 11.62 -19.16
C PRO A 138 -5.07 12.38 -19.42
N ARG A 139 -6.19 11.65 -19.40
CA ARG A 139 -7.55 12.12 -19.75
C ARG A 139 -7.79 12.48 -21.22
N ALA A 140 -6.93 12.02 -22.15
CA ALA A 140 -7.29 11.98 -23.56
C ALA A 140 -8.58 11.16 -23.76
N LEU A 141 -9.47 11.62 -24.65
CA LEU A 141 -10.81 11.07 -24.84
C LEU A 141 -10.85 9.75 -25.65
N GLU A 142 -9.75 9.37 -26.29
CA GLU A 142 -9.73 8.28 -27.29
C GLU A 142 -8.99 7.03 -26.77
N GLU A 143 -7.65 7.08 -26.75
CA GLU A 143 -6.79 5.95 -26.37
C GLU A 143 -5.58 6.41 -25.53
N ASP A 144 -5.02 5.48 -24.73
CA ASP A 144 -3.86 5.71 -23.86
C ASP A 144 -2.56 6.03 -24.63
N TRP A 145 -2.59 5.91 -25.96
CA TRP A 145 -1.49 6.15 -26.87
C TRP A 145 -1.95 6.88 -28.14
N ARG A 146 -0.99 7.54 -28.79
CA ARG A 146 -1.15 8.21 -30.08
C ARG A 146 -0.22 7.53 -31.09
N VAL A 147 -0.81 6.87 -32.09
CA VAL A 147 -0.08 6.26 -33.21
C VAL A 147 0.03 7.27 -34.35
N LEU A 148 1.25 7.53 -34.82
CA LEU A 148 1.47 8.40 -35.98
C LEU A 148 1.25 7.62 -37.29
N PRO A 149 0.87 8.30 -38.39
CA PRO A 149 0.67 7.64 -39.69
C PRO A 149 1.91 6.88 -40.15
N PRO A 150 1.82 5.64 -40.64
CA PRO A 150 2.97 4.90 -41.11
C PRO A 150 3.61 5.58 -42.31
N LYS A 151 4.93 5.72 -42.29
CA LYS A 151 5.71 6.32 -43.39
C LYS A 151 6.98 5.53 -43.63
N PRO A 152 7.57 5.57 -44.84
CA PRO A 152 8.91 5.06 -45.06
C PRO A 152 9.89 5.60 -44.01
N PHE A 153 10.75 4.75 -43.45
CA PHE A 153 11.57 5.11 -42.28
C PHE A 153 12.38 6.40 -42.46
N HIS A 154 12.83 6.69 -43.69
CA HIS A 154 13.62 7.87 -44.01
C HIS A 154 12.85 9.19 -43.82
N GLN A 155 11.52 9.16 -43.87
CA GLN A 155 10.67 10.35 -43.62
C GLN A 155 10.54 10.69 -42.12
N TYR A 156 10.94 9.77 -41.24
CA TYR A 156 10.93 9.98 -39.78
C TYR A 156 12.30 10.36 -39.21
N LEU A 157 13.32 10.53 -40.05
CA LEU A 157 14.69 10.84 -39.60
C LEU A 157 14.82 12.26 -39.02
N ASP A 158 13.97 13.18 -39.48
CA ASP A 158 13.96 14.60 -39.07
C ASP A 158 12.86 14.92 -38.04
N LEU A 159 12.11 13.91 -37.58
CA LEU A 159 11.15 14.09 -36.49
C LEU A 159 11.91 14.44 -35.21
N ASP A 160 11.60 15.58 -34.59
CA ASP A 160 12.14 15.95 -33.27
C ASP A 160 11.48 15.10 -32.17
N LEU A 161 12.07 13.92 -31.96
CA LEU A 161 11.60 13.00 -30.93
C LEU A 161 11.72 13.60 -29.52
N TRP A 162 12.74 14.44 -29.29
CA TRP A 162 12.95 15.03 -27.99
C TRP A 162 11.87 16.07 -27.66
N GLY A 163 11.48 16.89 -28.64
CA GLY A 163 10.36 17.82 -28.53
C GLY A 163 9.05 17.14 -28.15
N GLU A 164 8.70 16.03 -28.82
CA GLU A 164 7.49 15.24 -28.51
C GLU A 164 7.47 14.71 -27.08
N VAL A 165 8.61 14.16 -26.63
CA VAL A 165 8.76 13.63 -25.26
C VAL A 165 8.67 14.74 -24.22
N MET A 166 9.33 15.88 -24.45
CA MET A 166 9.30 17.01 -23.53
C MET A 166 7.91 17.64 -23.41
N ALA A 167 7.18 17.78 -24.52
CA ALA A 167 5.81 18.29 -24.50
C ALA A 167 4.88 17.40 -23.67
N LEU A 168 5.01 16.08 -23.80
CA LEU A 168 4.23 15.14 -23.00
C LEU A 168 4.62 15.18 -21.50
N GLU A 169 5.91 15.24 -21.17
CA GLU A 169 6.35 15.37 -19.78
C GLU A 169 5.92 16.69 -19.14
N GLU A 170 5.91 17.78 -19.89
CA GLU A 170 5.39 19.07 -19.43
C GLU A 170 3.91 18.98 -19.08
N GLU A 171 3.11 18.36 -19.94
CA GLU A 171 1.68 18.13 -19.71
C GLU A 171 1.44 17.21 -18.50
N LEU A 172 2.18 16.10 -18.39
CA LEU A 172 2.15 15.21 -17.24
C LEU A 172 2.48 15.96 -15.94
N SER A 173 3.55 16.77 -15.96
CA SER A 173 3.94 17.58 -14.79
C SER A 173 2.90 18.64 -14.45
N ARG A 174 2.26 19.26 -15.44
CA ARG A 174 1.20 20.27 -15.23
C ARG A 174 -0.01 19.63 -14.55
N GLN A 175 -0.46 18.48 -15.04
CA GLN A 175 -1.59 17.76 -14.45
C GLN A 175 -1.28 17.28 -13.04
N ALA A 176 -0.09 16.72 -12.79
CA ALA A 176 0.32 16.31 -11.46
C ALA A 176 0.26 17.47 -10.45
N ARG A 177 0.70 18.68 -10.83
CA ARG A 177 0.61 19.88 -9.98
C ARG A 177 -0.84 20.29 -9.70
N VAL A 178 -1.72 20.24 -10.70
CA VAL A 178 -3.15 20.55 -10.52
C VAL A 178 -3.78 19.57 -9.51
N LEU A 179 -3.47 18.29 -9.63
CA LEU A 179 -3.98 17.25 -8.73
C LEU A 179 -3.42 17.39 -7.30
N GLU A 180 -2.14 17.76 -7.17
CA GLU A 180 -1.51 18.03 -5.88
C GLU A 180 -2.15 19.22 -5.15
N VAL A 181 -2.50 20.29 -5.87
CA VAL A 181 -3.23 21.43 -5.29
C VAL A 181 -4.65 21.03 -4.88
N ARG A 182 -5.33 20.19 -5.66
CA ARG A 182 -6.73 19.78 -5.42
C ARG A 182 -6.87 18.80 -4.25
N ASP A 183 -6.01 17.77 -4.23
CA ASP A 183 -6.18 16.61 -3.35
C ASP A 183 -5.11 16.55 -2.23
N GLY A 184 -4.11 17.42 -2.26
CA GLY A 184 -2.97 17.45 -1.35
C GLY A 184 -1.73 16.74 -1.91
N SER A 185 -0.58 16.92 -1.24
CA SER A 185 0.73 16.37 -1.63
C SER A 185 1.00 14.96 -1.10
N GLY A 186 -0.03 14.26 -0.61
CA GLY A 186 0.08 12.89 -0.13
C GLY A 186 0.25 11.89 -1.27
N GLU A 187 0.74 10.69 -0.95
CA GLU A 187 0.92 9.60 -1.92
C GLU A 187 -0.43 9.18 -2.50
N ARG A 188 -0.61 9.32 -3.82
CA ARG A 188 -1.87 9.04 -4.51
C ARG A 188 -2.04 7.54 -4.73
N ALA A 189 -3.15 6.99 -4.26
CA ALA A 189 -3.38 5.56 -4.22
C ALA A 189 -4.73 5.15 -4.85
N LEU A 190 -4.71 4.11 -5.67
CA LEU A 190 -5.91 3.37 -6.02
C LEU A 190 -6.16 2.28 -4.99
N LEU A 191 -7.41 2.18 -4.54
CA LEU A 191 -7.83 1.20 -3.57
C LEU A 191 -8.55 0.05 -4.29
N VAL A 192 -8.14 -1.18 -3.98
CA VAL A 192 -8.68 -2.39 -4.60
C VAL A 192 -9.29 -3.27 -3.52
N GLY A 193 -10.62 -3.32 -3.49
CA GLY A 193 -11.39 -4.28 -2.71
C GLY A 193 -11.67 -5.53 -3.54
N VAL A 194 -11.80 -6.68 -2.88
CA VAL A 194 -12.21 -7.92 -3.52
C VAL A 194 -13.45 -8.44 -2.81
N ASP A 195 -14.48 -8.76 -3.59
CA ASP A 195 -15.74 -9.34 -3.13
C ASP A 195 -15.81 -10.79 -3.62
N THR A 196 -15.86 -11.73 -2.67
CA THR A 196 -16.00 -13.17 -2.92
C THR A 196 -17.42 -13.69 -2.70
N GLY A 197 -18.37 -12.79 -2.42
CA GLY A 197 -19.78 -13.08 -2.15
C GLY A 197 -20.32 -12.38 -0.90
N GLU A 198 -19.53 -11.54 -0.24
CA GLU A 198 -19.88 -10.82 0.97
C GLU A 198 -20.72 -9.56 0.69
N GLY A 199 -20.70 -9.03 -0.54
CA GLY A 199 -21.56 -7.92 -0.96
C GLY A 199 -21.38 -6.65 -0.12
N PRO A 200 -22.39 -6.19 0.65
CA PRO A 200 -22.30 -4.95 1.44
C PRO A 200 -21.11 -4.88 2.41
N GLU A 201 -20.65 -6.03 2.94
CA GLU A 201 -19.49 -6.07 3.84
C GLU A 201 -18.19 -5.78 3.09
N ALA A 202 -18.03 -6.27 1.85
CA ALA A 202 -16.86 -5.98 1.03
C ALA A 202 -16.77 -4.48 0.67
N GLU A 203 -17.91 -3.83 0.45
CA GLU A 203 -17.96 -2.37 0.28
C GLU A 203 -17.59 -1.63 1.57
N ALA A 204 -18.05 -2.11 2.73
CA ALA A 204 -17.71 -1.52 4.02
C ALA A 204 -16.20 -1.60 4.30
N VAL A 205 -15.58 -2.74 3.98
CA VAL A 205 -14.13 -2.95 4.04
C VAL A 205 -13.38 -2.00 3.10
N LEU A 206 -13.87 -1.80 1.88
CA LEU A 206 -13.25 -0.86 0.92
C LEU A 206 -13.36 0.60 1.38
N ARG A 207 -14.50 0.99 1.98
CA ARG A 207 -14.66 2.31 2.61
C ARG A 207 -13.70 2.48 3.79
N GLU A 208 -13.56 1.46 4.65
CA GLU A 208 -12.60 1.45 5.76
C GLU A 208 -11.16 1.63 5.23
N LEU A 209 -10.79 0.92 4.17
CA LEU A 209 -9.47 1.03 3.53
C LEU A 209 -9.18 2.46 3.04
N ALA A 210 -10.20 3.18 2.56
CA ALA A 210 -10.05 4.56 2.15
C ALA A 210 -9.72 5.48 3.32
N GLU A 211 -10.41 5.30 4.45
CA GLU A 211 -10.09 6.07 5.64
C GLU A 211 -8.72 5.70 6.22
N LEU A 212 -8.33 4.42 6.21
CA LEU A 212 -6.97 4.00 6.60
C LEU A 212 -5.91 4.69 5.75
N THR A 213 -6.14 4.76 4.44
CA THR A 213 -5.23 5.41 3.49
C THR A 213 -5.07 6.90 3.82
N ARG A 214 -6.17 7.61 4.12
CA ARG A 214 -6.12 9.02 4.53
C ARG A 214 -5.37 9.20 5.85
N THR A 215 -5.62 8.32 6.82
CA THR A 215 -4.91 8.34 8.11
C THR A 215 -3.41 8.14 7.95
N ALA A 216 -2.98 7.30 6.99
CA ALA A 216 -1.57 7.12 6.67
C ALA A 216 -0.93 8.33 5.94
N GLY A 217 -1.71 9.36 5.61
CA GLY A 217 -1.26 10.52 4.83
C GLY A 217 -1.32 10.31 3.32
N GLY A 218 -1.94 9.22 2.86
CA GLY A 218 -2.19 8.95 1.44
C GLY A 218 -3.48 9.63 0.93
N VAL A 219 -3.57 9.75 -0.39
CA VAL A 219 -4.73 10.33 -1.09
C VAL A 219 -5.43 9.21 -1.85
N PRO A 220 -6.58 8.69 -1.37
CA PRO A 220 -7.32 7.66 -2.09
C PRO A 220 -8.05 8.28 -3.29
N VAL A 221 -7.54 8.07 -4.49
CA VAL A 221 -8.05 8.73 -5.71
C VAL A 221 -9.23 7.99 -6.32
N LYS A 222 -9.29 6.67 -6.14
CA LYS A 222 -10.38 5.82 -6.63
C LYS A 222 -10.49 4.55 -5.81
N GLN A 223 -11.72 4.06 -5.68
CA GLN A 223 -12.05 2.79 -5.03
C GLN A 223 -12.61 1.84 -6.08
N ILE A 224 -12.00 0.68 -6.23
CA ILE A 224 -12.43 -0.35 -7.17
C ILE A 224 -12.77 -1.60 -6.37
N LEU A 225 -14.04 -2.02 -6.41
CA LEU A 225 -14.47 -3.31 -5.90
C LEU A 225 -14.47 -4.33 -7.05
N VAL A 226 -13.74 -5.43 -6.89
CA VAL A 226 -13.65 -6.48 -7.90
C VAL A 226 -14.36 -7.73 -7.38
N PHE A 227 -15.46 -8.11 -8.04
CA PHE A 227 -16.15 -9.36 -7.73
C PHE A 227 -15.42 -10.56 -8.34
N ARG A 228 -15.04 -11.54 -7.51
CA ARG A 228 -14.36 -12.77 -7.88
C ARG A 228 -14.80 -13.92 -6.97
N LYS A 229 -15.53 -14.90 -7.52
CA LYS A 229 -15.85 -16.15 -6.80
C LYS A 229 -14.61 -16.95 -6.36
N SER A 230 -13.52 -16.85 -7.11
CA SER A 230 -12.26 -17.50 -6.81
C SER A 230 -11.10 -16.57 -7.18
N LEU A 231 -10.13 -16.46 -6.27
CA LEU A 231 -8.98 -15.57 -6.39
C LEU A 231 -7.90 -16.19 -7.26
N ASP A 232 -7.27 -15.39 -8.10
CA ASP A 232 -6.10 -15.82 -8.87
C ASP A 232 -4.89 -15.99 -7.90
N PRO A 233 -4.27 -17.19 -7.83
CA PRO A 233 -3.18 -17.43 -6.88
C PRO A 233 -1.93 -16.58 -7.16
N ARG A 234 -1.77 -16.07 -8.39
CA ARG A 234 -0.65 -15.22 -8.79
C ARG A 234 -0.97 -13.74 -8.77
N TYR A 235 -2.18 -13.34 -9.17
CA TYR A 235 -2.53 -11.94 -9.41
C TYR A 235 -3.69 -11.41 -8.55
N LEU A 236 -4.30 -12.25 -7.72
CA LEU A 236 -5.51 -11.99 -6.93
C LEU A 236 -6.74 -11.65 -7.78
N VAL A 237 -6.73 -10.50 -8.46
CA VAL A 237 -7.79 -9.99 -9.34
C VAL A 237 -7.66 -10.43 -10.80
N GLY A 238 -6.55 -11.07 -11.18
CA GLY A 238 -6.26 -11.55 -12.53
C GLY A 238 -5.53 -10.53 -13.42
N LEU A 239 -4.79 -11.00 -14.42
CA LEU A 239 -3.89 -10.18 -15.23
C LEU A 239 -4.59 -9.03 -15.96
N GLY A 240 -5.69 -9.30 -16.67
CA GLY A 240 -6.41 -8.25 -17.41
C GLY A 240 -6.93 -7.13 -16.50
N LYS A 241 -7.37 -7.47 -15.28
CA LYS A 241 -7.78 -6.45 -14.31
C LYS A 241 -6.60 -5.63 -13.79
N LEU A 242 -5.42 -6.23 -13.63
CA LEU A 242 -4.21 -5.47 -13.28
C LEU A 242 -3.80 -4.48 -14.38
N GLU A 243 -3.97 -4.85 -15.65
CA GLU A 243 -3.74 -3.95 -16.79
C GLU A 243 -4.73 -2.77 -16.78
N GLU A 244 -6.02 -3.03 -16.52
CA GLU A 244 -7.03 -1.98 -16.34
C GLU A 244 -6.71 -1.06 -15.15
N LEU A 245 -6.33 -1.63 -14.00
CA LEU A 245 -5.97 -0.86 -12.79
C LEU A 245 -4.77 0.05 -13.04
N LYS A 246 -3.83 -0.41 -13.86
CA LYS A 246 -2.68 0.39 -14.26
C LYS A 246 -3.03 1.52 -15.22
N SER A 247 -3.90 1.25 -16.20
CA SER A 247 -4.46 2.29 -17.06
C SER A 247 -5.12 3.38 -16.22
N LEU A 248 -5.94 2.94 -15.28
CA LEU A 248 -6.58 3.85 -14.35
C LEU A 248 -5.58 4.61 -13.46
N ALA A 249 -4.52 3.95 -12.99
CA ALA A 249 -3.50 4.59 -12.15
C ALA A 249 -2.78 5.71 -12.90
N TYR A 250 -2.48 5.51 -14.18
CA TYR A 250 -1.90 6.55 -15.03
C TYR A 250 -2.82 7.77 -15.15
N HIS A 251 -4.12 7.56 -15.41
CA HIS A 251 -5.08 8.65 -15.57
C HIS A 251 -5.40 9.41 -14.28
N GLU A 252 -5.42 8.71 -13.15
CA GLU A 252 -5.66 9.32 -11.84
C GLU A 252 -4.37 9.81 -11.17
N ASN A 253 -3.23 9.66 -11.87
CA ASN A 253 -1.89 9.96 -11.38
C ASN A 253 -1.61 9.31 -10.02
N ALA A 254 -1.80 8.00 -9.93
CA ALA A 254 -1.60 7.20 -8.72
C ALA A 254 -0.33 6.35 -8.82
N SER A 255 0.55 6.47 -7.83
CA SER A 255 1.80 5.69 -7.68
C SER A 255 1.62 4.36 -6.99
N THR A 256 0.53 4.22 -6.24
CA THR A 256 0.35 3.11 -5.31
C THR A 256 -0.96 2.38 -5.56
N LEU A 257 -0.90 1.05 -5.54
CA LEU A 257 -2.07 0.19 -5.41
C LEU A 257 -2.15 -0.31 -3.97
N ILE A 258 -3.29 -0.09 -3.32
CA ILE A 258 -3.55 -0.58 -1.96
C ILE A 258 -4.66 -1.62 -2.04
N PHE A 259 -4.34 -2.86 -1.69
CA PHE A 259 -5.30 -3.96 -1.64
C PHE A 259 -5.93 -4.07 -0.26
N GLY A 260 -7.26 -4.22 -0.22
CA GLY A 260 -8.03 -4.38 1.02
C GLY A 260 -7.92 -5.76 1.67
N VAL A 261 -7.22 -6.69 1.02
CA VAL A 261 -6.95 -8.05 1.48
C VAL A 261 -5.44 -8.28 1.54
N ASP A 262 -5.02 -9.22 2.37
CA ASP A 262 -3.60 -9.56 2.52
C ASP A 262 -3.06 -10.27 1.27
N LEU A 263 -1.88 -9.84 0.84
CA LEU A 263 -1.22 -10.41 -0.34
C LEU A 263 -0.13 -11.37 0.10
N THR A 264 0.02 -12.50 -0.57
CA THR A 264 1.22 -13.33 -0.37
C THR A 264 2.47 -12.61 -0.92
N PRO A 265 3.68 -12.93 -0.41
CA PRO A 265 4.94 -12.38 -0.94
C PRO A 265 5.18 -12.62 -2.44
N ALA A 266 4.53 -13.64 -3.01
CA ALA A 266 4.59 -13.94 -4.44
C ALA A 266 3.61 -13.05 -5.23
N GLN A 267 2.37 -12.92 -4.75
CA GLN A 267 1.37 -12.05 -5.37
C GLN A 267 1.84 -10.59 -5.40
N ALA A 268 2.27 -10.04 -4.25
CA ALA A 268 2.72 -8.65 -4.19
C ALA A 268 3.82 -8.35 -5.23
N ARG A 269 4.83 -9.23 -5.33
CA ARG A 269 5.90 -9.11 -6.34
C ARG A 269 5.40 -9.22 -7.77
N GLU A 270 4.53 -10.18 -8.05
CA GLU A 270 4.03 -10.36 -9.41
C GLU A 270 3.15 -9.20 -9.85
N ILE A 271 2.34 -8.65 -8.93
CA ILE A 271 1.57 -7.43 -9.16
C ILE A 271 2.52 -6.26 -9.40
N GLU A 272 3.49 -5.99 -8.51
CA GLU A 272 4.51 -4.93 -8.70
C GLU A 272 5.26 -5.08 -10.02
N ARG A 273 5.63 -6.30 -10.42
CA ARG A 273 6.36 -6.56 -11.68
C ARG A 273 5.53 -6.23 -12.92
N VAL A 274 4.23 -6.54 -12.90
CA VAL A 274 3.31 -6.29 -14.01
C VAL A 274 2.88 -4.83 -14.04
N THR A 275 2.53 -4.26 -12.89
CA THR A 275 2.02 -2.90 -12.79
C THR A 275 3.13 -1.86 -12.74
N GLY A 276 4.33 -2.20 -12.25
CA GLY A 276 5.38 -1.22 -11.99
C GLY A 276 5.00 -0.18 -10.92
N LEU A 277 3.86 -0.36 -10.26
CA LEU A 277 3.37 0.51 -9.19
C LEU A 277 3.82 -0.06 -7.85
N LYS A 278 3.96 0.81 -6.85
CA LYS A 278 4.13 0.36 -5.45
C LYS A 278 2.86 -0.39 -5.04
N VAL A 279 3.03 -1.56 -4.42
CA VAL A 279 1.88 -2.35 -3.95
C VAL A 279 1.93 -2.44 -2.42
N LEU A 280 0.84 -2.04 -1.79
CA LEU A 280 0.60 -2.24 -0.36
C LEU A 280 -0.61 -3.17 -0.21
N ASP A 281 -0.59 -3.98 0.83
CA ASP A 281 -1.80 -4.64 1.32
C ASP A 281 -2.28 -3.97 2.61
N ARG A 282 -3.45 -4.42 3.08
CA ARG A 282 -4.08 -3.92 4.29
C ARG A 282 -3.14 -3.99 5.49
N THR A 283 -2.46 -5.11 5.68
CA THR A 283 -1.51 -5.32 6.80
C THR A 283 -0.40 -4.28 6.81
N GLN A 284 0.24 -4.04 5.66
CA GLN A 284 1.33 -3.08 5.55
C GLN A 284 0.85 -1.65 5.82
N LEU A 285 -0.31 -1.26 5.29
CA LEU A 285 -0.89 0.05 5.53
C LEU A 285 -1.14 0.31 7.02
N ILE A 286 -1.65 -0.69 7.74
CA ILE A 286 -1.90 -0.58 9.19
C ILE A 286 -0.59 -0.45 9.97
N LEU A 287 0.45 -1.19 9.61
CA LEU A 287 1.77 -1.05 10.22
C LEU A 287 2.36 0.35 10.00
N ASP A 288 2.20 0.91 8.82
CA ASP A 288 2.67 2.25 8.49
C ASP A 288 1.91 3.31 9.31
N ILE A 289 0.59 3.15 9.47
CA ILE A 289 -0.19 3.95 10.41
C ILE A 289 0.40 3.81 11.82
N PHE A 290 0.64 2.61 12.33
CA PHE A 290 1.22 2.45 13.68
C PHE A 290 2.61 3.08 13.81
N ALA A 291 3.42 3.08 12.75
CA ALA A 291 4.74 3.69 12.77
C ALA A 291 4.65 5.22 12.93
N LEU A 292 3.65 5.86 12.31
CA LEU A 292 3.38 7.29 12.52
C LEU A 292 3.05 7.61 13.99
N HIS A 293 2.45 6.65 14.70
CA HIS A 293 1.97 6.80 16.09
C HIS A 293 2.95 6.34 17.16
N ALA A 294 3.95 5.55 16.79
CA ALA A 294 4.97 5.08 17.71
C ALA A 294 5.90 6.23 18.15
N LYS A 295 5.59 6.87 19.29
CA LYS A 295 6.40 7.97 19.85
C LYS A 295 7.32 7.53 21.00
N THR A 296 6.95 6.51 21.75
CA THR A 296 7.80 6.01 22.84
C THR A 296 8.88 5.07 22.26
N PRO A 297 10.09 5.03 22.86
CA PRO A 297 11.14 4.12 22.41
C PRO A 297 10.73 2.63 22.43
N GLU A 298 9.75 2.27 23.24
CA GLU A 298 9.19 0.92 23.30
C GLU A 298 8.19 0.66 22.17
N ALA A 299 7.21 1.56 21.96
CA ALA A 299 6.26 1.43 20.86
C ALA A 299 6.97 1.46 19.50
N GLN A 300 8.01 2.28 19.36
CA GLN A 300 8.86 2.32 18.15
C GLN A 300 9.54 0.98 17.90
N ALA A 301 10.12 0.39 18.94
CA ALA A 301 10.78 -0.91 18.84
C ALA A 301 9.78 -2.04 18.49
N GLN A 302 8.54 -1.98 18.97
CA GLN A 302 7.48 -2.94 18.65
C GLN A 302 7.00 -2.84 17.22
N VAL A 303 6.67 -1.63 16.76
CA VAL A 303 6.20 -1.43 15.39
C VAL A 303 7.30 -1.77 14.41
N GLU A 304 8.54 -1.35 14.67
CA GLU A 304 9.69 -1.74 13.86
C GLU A 304 9.85 -3.26 13.82
N LEU A 305 9.76 -3.96 14.96
CA LEU A 305 9.83 -5.42 15.02
C LEU A 305 8.74 -6.08 14.16
N ALA A 306 7.52 -5.56 14.19
CA ALA A 306 6.40 -6.08 13.41
C ALA A 306 6.58 -5.85 11.91
N GLN A 307 6.99 -4.64 11.50
CA GLN A 307 7.36 -4.33 10.12
C GLN A 307 8.47 -5.24 9.61
N LEU A 308 9.52 -5.45 10.41
CA LEU A 308 10.63 -6.34 10.03
C LEU A 308 10.20 -7.79 9.88
N ARG A 309 9.37 -8.31 10.79
CA ARG A 309 8.83 -9.68 10.70
C ARG A 309 7.98 -9.87 9.44
N TYR A 310 7.16 -8.88 9.10
CA TYR A 310 6.32 -8.90 7.91
C TYR A 310 7.13 -8.74 6.59
N LEU A 311 8.17 -7.91 6.60
CA LEU A 311 9.04 -7.67 5.43
C LEU A 311 10.03 -8.81 5.17
N LEU A 312 10.51 -9.49 6.21
CA LEU A 312 11.52 -10.56 6.11
C LEU A 312 11.16 -11.65 5.09
N PRO A 313 9.97 -12.29 5.11
CA PRO A 313 9.59 -13.29 4.11
C PRO A 313 9.43 -12.70 2.70
N ARG A 314 9.16 -11.40 2.58
CA ARG A 314 8.98 -10.69 1.30
C ARG A 314 10.30 -10.34 0.61
N LEU A 315 11.39 -10.21 1.37
CA LEU A 315 12.73 -9.91 0.84
C LEU A 315 13.41 -11.10 0.18
N VAL A 316 13.17 -12.32 0.67
CA VAL A 316 13.73 -13.59 0.13
C VAL A 316 13.44 -13.74 -1.37
N GLY A 317 12.36 -13.12 -1.81
CA GLY A 317 11.89 -13.13 -3.18
C GLY A 317 12.66 -12.27 -4.19
N LYS A 318 13.28 -11.17 -3.76
CA LYS A 318 14.07 -10.26 -4.63
C LYS A 318 15.42 -10.87 -5.04
N GLY A 319 15.76 -12.02 -4.45
CA GLY A 319 17.08 -12.60 -4.59
C GLY A 319 17.40 -13.31 -5.90
N LYS A 320 16.38 -13.82 -6.61
CA LYS A 320 16.60 -14.57 -7.86
C LYS A 320 17.12 -13.68 -9.00
N GLU A 321 16.88 -12.37 -8.96
CA GLU A 321 17.38 -11.41 -9.96
C GLU A 321 18.78 -10.89 -9.61
N MET A 322 19.06 -10.60 -8.33
CA MET A 322 20.41 -10.20 -7.89
C MET A 322 21.43 -11.36 -7.89
N SER A 323 21.01 -12.60 -7.64
CA SER A 323 21.87 -13.79 -7.74
C SER A 323 22.35 -14.05 -9.18
N ARG A 324 21.55 -13.67 -10.19
CA ARG A 324 21.93 -13.81 -11.61
C ARG A 324 22.96 -12.79 -12.08
N LEU A 325 23.07 -11.62 -11.42
CA LEU A 325 24.12 -10.63 -11.70
C LEU A 325 25.49 -11.07 -11.15
N GLY A 326 25.53 -11.95 -10.13
CA GLY A 326 26.77 -12.53 -9.59
C GLY A 326 27.22 -13.85 -10.23
N GLY A 327 26.50 -14.34 -11.24
CA GLY A 327 26.72 -15.64 -11.90
C GLY A 327 27.84 -15.66 -12.96
N GLY A 328 28.90 -14.86 -12.78
CA GLY A 328 30.11 -14.96 -13.59
C GLY A 328 30.99 -16.12 -13.11
N ILE A 329 31.55 -16.87 -14.06
CA ILE A 329 32.55 -17.93 -13.80
C ILE A 329 33.73 -17.28 -13.07
N GLY A 330 33.79 -17.42 -11.73
CA GLY A 330 34.81 -16.80 -10.88
C GLY A 330 34.46 -16.66 -9.39
N THR A 331 33.21 -16.85 -8.96
CA THR A 331 32.79 -16.65 -7.56
C THR A 331 32.94 -17.89 -6.66
N ARG A 332 33.98 -18.71 -6.87
CA ARG A 332 34.35 -19.79 -5.92
C ARG A 332 35.16 -19.22 -4.76
N GLY A 333 34.50 -18.41 -3.93
CA GLY A 333 34.91 -18.08 -2.58
C GLY A 333 33.69 -18.16 -1.65
N PRO A 334 33.85 -18.35 -0.33
CA PRO A 334 32.75 -18.45 0.64
C PRO A 334 32.11 -17.08 0.92
N GLY A 335 31.83 -16.30 -0.12
CA GLY A 335 31.21 -14.98 -0.02
C GLY A 335 29.69 -15.12 0.07
N GLU A 336 29.14 -14.89 1.26
CA GLU A 336 27.69 -14.75 1.49
C GLU A 336 27.09 -13.82 0.42
N THR A 337 25.94 -14.21 -0.15
CA THR A 337 25.27 -13.35 -1.15
C THR A 337 24.77 -12.07 -0.49
N LYS A 338 24.73 -10.94 -1.22
CA LYS A 338 24.24 -9.64 -0.68
C LYS A 338 22.88 -9.76 0.02
N LEU A 339 22.01 -10.62 -0.49
CA LEU A 339 20.69 -10.91 0.07
C LEU A 339 20.74 -11.68 1.38
N GLU A 340 21.70 -12.58 1.51
CA GLU A 340 21.95 -13.35 2.72
C GLU A 340 22.53 -12.46 3.81
N VAL A 341 23.44 -11.55 3.45
CA VAL A 341 23.93 -10.48 4.34
C VAL A 341 22.79 -9.58 4.79
N ASP A 342 21.94 -9.10 3.88
CA ASP A 342 20.79 -8.25 4.21
C ASP A 342 19.79 -9.01 5.10
N ARG A 343 19.51 -10.28 4.80
CA ARG A 343 18.65 -11.14 5.62
C ARG A 343 19.21 -11.29 7.04
N ARG A 344 20.51 -11.58 7.16
CA ARG A 344 21.18 -11.75 8.45
C ARG A 344 21.10 -10.47 9.28
N ARG A 345 21.33 -9.30 8.67
CA ARG A 345 21.16 -7.99 9.33
C ARG A 345 19.76 -7.78 9.85
N LEU A 346 18.73 -8.14 9.08
CA LEU A 346 17.34 -8.04 9.56
C LEU A 346 17.03 -9.00 10.70
N GLN A 347 17.53 -10.24 10.63
CA GLN A 347 17.38 -11.21 11.72
C GLN A 347 18.09 -10.75 13.00
N ASP A 348 19.30 -10.20 12.89
CA ASP A 348 20.03 -9.63 14.02
C ASP A 348 19.28 -8.43 14.62
N ARG A 349 18.70 -7.57 13.78
CA ARG A 349 17.85 -6.45 14.22
C ARG A 349 16.59 -6.93 14.93
N ILE A 350 15.90 -7.94 14.40
CA ILE A 350 14.75 -8.60 15.03
C ILE A 350 15.15 -9.15 16.40
N ALA A 351 16.28 -9.84 16.51
CA ALA A 351 16.77 -10.40 17.77
C ALA A 351 17.17 -9.32 18.79
N HIS A 352 17.75 -8.21 18.33
CA HIS A 352 18.07 -7.06 19.17
C HIS A 352 16.80 -6.38 19.70
N LEU A 353 15.85 -6.05 18.83
CA LEU A 353 14.58 -5.43 19.22
C LEU A 353 13.79 -6.34 20.16
N SER A 354 13.73 -7.65 19.88
CA SER A 354 13.03 -8.61 20.74
C SER A 354 13.60 -8.62 22.16
N ARG A 355 14.93 -8.59 22.33
CA ARG A 355 15.58 -8.48 23.65
C ARG A 355 15.26 -7.15 24.33
N LYS A 356 15.33 -6.04 23.60
CA LYS A 356 15.03 -4.70 24.13
C LYS A 356 13.60 -4.60 24.65
N LEU A 357 12.64 -5.26 24.00
CA LEU A 357 11.25 -5.31 24.45
C LEU A 357 11.07 -6.11 25.74
N GLN A 358 11.87 -7.15 25.98
CA GLN A 358 11.87 -7.86 27.26
C GLN A 358 12.34 -6.95 28.40
N ASP A 359 13.35 -6.11 28.17
CA ASP A 359 13.84 -5.15 29.16
C ASP A 359 12.78 -4.09 29.52
N TYR A 360 12.04 -3.59 28.51
CA TYR A 360 10.94 -2.66 28.77
C TYR A 360 9.81 -3.30 29.58
N ALA A 361 9.46 -4.56 29.28
CA ALA A 361 8.45 -5.30 30.04
C ALA A 361 8.83 -5.46 31.53
N LEU A 362 10.11 -5.70 31.84
CA LEU A 362 10.61 -5.77 33.21
C LEU A 362 10.48 -4.44 33.96
N ARG A 363 10.94 -3.33 33.35
CA ARG A 363 10.83 -1.98 33.94
C ARG A 363 9.37 -1.57 34.17
N ARG A 364 8.46 -2.02 33.31
CA ARG A 364 7.02 -1.77 33.43
C ARG A 364 6.41 -2.45 34.65
N LYS A 365 6.80 -3.70 34.95
CA LYS A 365 6.31 -4.42 36.13
C LYS A 365 6.62 -3.67 37.43
N GLU A 366 7.79 -3.02 37.50
CA GLU A 366 8.20 -2.19 38.64
C GLU A 366 7.40 -0.88 38.72
N ALA A 367 7.14 -0.24 37.58
CA ALA A 367 6.30 0.97 37.50
C ALA A 367 4.86 0.70 37.96
N ARG A 368 4.28 -0.45 37.55
CA ARG A 368 2.94 -0.90 37.98
C ARG A 368 2.84 -1.04 39.49
N GLN A 369 3.84 -1.67 40.12
CA GLN A 369 3.88 -1.84 41.58
C GLN A 369 3.96 -0.51 42.33
N LYS A 370 4.66 0.50 41.78
CA LYS A 370 4.71 1.85 42.34
C LYS A 370 3.41 2.63 42.15
N ARG A 371 2.70 2.45 41.02
CA ARG A 371 1.43 3.13 40.72
C ARG A 371 0.27 2.66 41.59
N LYS A 372 0.17 1.34 41.85
CA LYS A 372 -0.83 0.76 42.75
C LYS A 372 -0.81 1.38 44.16
N ARG A 373 0.29 2.04 44.54
CA ARG A 373 0.44 2.77 45.81
C ARG A 373 -0.07 4.22 45.80
N ARG A 374 -0.36 4.84 44.64
CA ARG A 374 -0.79 6.25 44.50
C ARG A 374 -2.33 6.46 44.49
N GLY A 375 -3.12 5.41 44.30
CA GLY A 375 -4.57 5.41 44.62
C GLY A 375 -5.52 6.17 43.67
N VAL A 376 -5.09 6.63 42.50
CA VAL A 376 -6.00 7.26 41.51
C VAL A 376 -6.42 6.23 40.46
N PRO A 377 -7.73 5.97 40.27
CA PRO A 377 -8.21 4.97 39.31
C PRO A 377 -8.00 5.38 37.85
N LEU A 378 -7.76 4.38 36.99
CA LEU A 378 -7.59 4.52 35.55
C LEU A 378 -8.76 3.85 34.82
N VAL A 379 -9.44 4.61 33.95
CA VAL A 379 -10.47 4.15 33.04
C VAL A 379 -9.95 4.21 31.62
N ALA A 380 -9.89 3.08 30.91
CA ALA A 380 -9.49 3.04 29.51
C ALA A 380 -10.70 2.93 28.57
N VAL A 381 -10.69 3.72 27.49
CA VAL A 381 -11.76 3.74 26.50
C VAL A 381 -11.35 2.89 25.31
N VAL A 382 -12.09 1.82 25.04
CA VAL A 382 -11.80 0.83 23.99
C VAL A 382 -12.97 0.69 23.01
N GLY A 383 -12.72 0.16 21.81
CA GLY A 383 -13.74 0.00 20.77
C GLY A 383 -13.21 0.27 19.37
N TYR A 384 -14.03 -0.02 18.35
CA TYR A 384 -13.65 0.15 16.95
C TYR A 384 -13.29 1.59 16.60
N THR A 385 -12.44 1.77 15.60
CA THR A 385 -12.19 3.06 14.95
C THR A 385 -13.52 3.65 14.49
N ASN A 386 -13.67 4.97 14.65
CA ASN A 386 -14.93 5.69 14.43
C ASN A 386 -16.13 5.32 15.33
N ALA A 387 -15.96 4.51 16.37
CA ALA A 387 -17.04 4.29 17.36
C ALA A 387 -17.35 5.55 18.23
N GLY A 388 -16.55 6.62 18.10
CA GLY A 388 -16.69 7.86 18.87
C GLY A 388 -15.95 7.86 20.22
N LYS A 389 -14.90 7.05 20.38
CA LYS A 389 -14.06 6.99 21.60
C LYS A 389 -13.52 8.35 22.03
N THR A 390 -12.88 9.09 21.12
CA THR A 390 -12.31 10.41 21.39
C THR A 390 -13.39 11.40 21.81
N THR A 391 -14.53 11.39 21.10
CA THR A 391 -15.68 12.25 21.40
C THR A 391 -16.24 11.92 22.79
N LEU A 392 -16.36 10.64 23.12
CA LEU A 392 -16.83 10.20 24.44
C LEU A 392 -15.86 10.61 25.55
N LEU A 393 -14.56 10.38 25.37
CA LEU A 393 -13.53 10.76 26.35
C LEU A 393 -13.57 12.26 26.64
N ARG A 394 -13.83 13.08 25.63
CA ARG A 394 -14.03 14.52 25.81
C ARG A 394 -15.33 14.85 26.50
N ALA A 395 -16.44 14.19 26.17
CA ALA A 395 -17.69 14.42 26.88
C ALA A 395 -17.59 14.01 28.37
N LEU A 396 -16.74 13.04 28.69
CA LEU A 396 -16.44 12.62 30.06
C LEU A 396 -15.42 13.53 30.79
N THR A 397 -14.60 14.31 30.07
CA THR A 397 -13.52 15.14 30.63
C THR A 397 -13.72 16.64 30.34
N ARG A 398 -13.65 17.53 31.34
CA ARG A 398 -14.07 18.95 31.23
C ARG A 398 -13.25 19.88 30.30
N ALA A 399 -12.44 19.38 29.36
CA ALA A 399 -11.75 20.21 28.35
C ALA A 399 -11.13 19.40 27.19
N GLY A 400 -11.17 19.93 25.95
CA GLY A 400 -10.22 19.64 24.86
C GLY A 400 -10.77 19.81 23.44
N GLU A 401 -9.91 19.61 22.43
CA GLU A 401 -10.15 19.82 20.96
C GLU A 401 -11.38 19.06 20.39
N GLU A 402 -11.75 19.18 19.11
CA GLU A 402 -12.86 18.38 18.53
C GLU A 402 -12.40 17.03 17.97
N GLY A 403 -13.30 16.05 17.88
CA GLY A 403 -12.99 14.68 17.45
C GLY A 403 -12.96 14.64 15.94
N GLU A 404 -11.87 14.15 15.36
CA GLU A 404 -11.80 13.99 13.90
C GLU A 404 -12.49 12.69 13.47
N ASP A 405 -13.32 12.76 12.44
CA ASP A 405 -13.94 11.60 11.79
C ASP A 405 -12.90 10.92 10.86
N LYS A 406 -11.84 10.37 11.47
CA LYS A 406 -10.76 9.62 10.81
C LYS A 406 -10.49 8.33 11.57
N LEU A 407 -10.12 7.25 10.87
CA LEU A 407 -9.68 6.03 11.56
C LEU A 407 -8.38 6.32 12.30
N PHE A 408 -8.24 5.70 13.48
CA PHE A 408 -7.16 5.97 14.42
C PHE A 408 -7.03 7.44 14.88
N ALA A 409 -8.00 8.34 14.63
CA ALA A 409 -7.93 9.77 14.99
C ALA A 409 -7.30 10.09 16.37
N THR A 410 -7.54 9.22 17.36
CA THR A 410 -6.72 9.18 18.57
C THR A 410 -5.41 8.44 18.33
N LEU A 411 -4.47 9.21 17.81
CA LEU A 411 -3.13 8.80 17.40
C LEU A 411 -2.12 8.75 18.59
N ARG A 412 -2.56 9.12 19.81
CA ARG A 412 -1.81 9.18 21.09
C ARG A 412 -2.72 8.78 22.26
N PRO A 413 -2.29 7.99 23.25
CA PRO A 413 -3.08 7.84 24.47
C PRO A 413 -3.19 9.19 25.19
N LEU A 414 -4.39 9.76 25.14
CA LEU A 414 -4.72 11.03 25.78
C LEU A 414 -5.23 10.70 27.17
N THR A 415 -4.32 10.66 28.15
CA THR A 415 -4.73 10.56 29.54
C THR A 415 -5.20 11.92 30.04
N ARG A 416 -6.46 11.99 30.48
CA ARG A 416 -7.08 13.21 31.00
C ARG A 416 -7.72 12.96 32.36
N ARG A 417 -7.70 13.98 33.20
CA ARG A 417 -8.40 13.94 34.49
C ARG A 417 -9.89 14.16 34.25
N GLY A 418 -10.69 13.33 34.88
CA GLY A 418 -12.14 13.45 34.91
C GLY A 418 -12.66 13.19 36.31
N PHE A 419 -13.99 13.26 36.45
CA PHE A 419 -14.66 13.10 37.72
C PHE A 419 -15.82 12.13 37.57
N LEU A 420 -15.89 11.18 38.50
CA LEU A 420 -17.01 10.23 38.63
C LEU A 420 -17.74 10.47 39.96
N PRO A 421 -19.09 10.54 39.95
CA PRO A 421 -19.89 10.70 41.16
C PRO A 421 -19.59 9.62 42.20
N GLY A 422 -19.49 9.99 43.48
CA GLY A 422 -19.21 9.03 44.57
C GLY A 422 -17.81 8.38 44.59
N VAL A 423 -16.95 8.62 43.59
CA VAL A 423 -15.56 8.14 43.55
C VAL A 423 -14.57 9.29 43.68
N GLY A 424 -14.76 10.36 42.90
CA GLY A 424 -13.87 11.53 42.87
C GLY A 424 -13.06 11.60 41.57
N GLU A 425 -11.80 12.04 41.69
CA GLU A 425 -10.90 12.18 40.54
C GLU A 425 -10.49 10.81 39.96
N VAL A 426 -10.63 10.66 38.64
CA VAL A 426 -10.19 9.50 37.88
C VAL A 426 -9.41 9.93 36.63
N LEU A 427 -8.58 9.03 36.11
CA LEU A 427 -7.88 9.23 34.85
C LEU A 427 -8.61 8.49 33.74
N PHE A 428 -8.95 9.18 32.66
CA PHE A 428 -9.46 8.56 31.43
C PHE A 428 -8.34 8.49 30.41
N THR A 429 -8.06 7.32 29.84
CA THR A 429 -7.10 7.17 28.73
C THR A 429 -7.82 6.71 27.47
N ASP A 430 -7.59 7.43 26.37
CA ASP A 430 -8.08 7.03 25.06
C ASP A 430 -7.12 6.00 24.46
N THR A 431 -7.65 4.98 23.79
CA THR A 431 -6.84 3.89 23.23
C THR A 431 -6.91 3.85 21.71
N VAL A 432 -5.92 3.20 21.11
CA VAL A 432 -5.91 2.94 19.66
C VAL A 432 -7.15 2.13 19.29
N GLY A 433 -7.91 2.60 18.31
CA GLY A 433 -9.14 1.93 17.90
C GLY A 433 -8.90 0.58 17.23
N PHE A 434 -9.80 -0.38 17.46
CA PHE A 434 -9.81 -1.64 16.72
C PHE A 434 -10.27 -1.42 15.28
N ILE A 435 -9.77 -2.24 14.36
CA ILE A 435 -10.17 -2.26 12.94
C ILE A 435 -10.72 -3.65 12.60
N ARG A 436 -11.44 -3.76 11.48
CA ARG A 436 -11.95 -5.07 11.05
C ARG A 436 -10.80 -5.99 10.66
N HIS A 437 -11.01 -7.30 10.78
CA HIS A 437 -10.11 -8.36 10.30
C HIS A 437 -8.62 -8.07 10.59
N MET A 438 -8.27 -7.84 11.86
CA MET A 438 -6.87 -7.64 12.22
C MET A 438 -6.09 -8.95 12.08
N PRO A 439 -5.02 -9.00 11.27
CA PRO A 439 -4.17 -10.18 11.14
C PRO A 439 -3.50 -10.53 12.48
N GLU A 440 -3.31 -11.82 12.75
CA GLU A 440 -2.62 -12.33 13.96
C GLU A 440 -1.20 -11.76 14.13
N GLU A 441 -0.53 -11.50 13.02
CA GLU A 441 0.83 -10.94 12.98
C GLU A 441 0.86 -9.51 13.53
N LEU A 442 -0.19 -8.72 13.25
CA LEU A 442 -0.36 -7.36 13.78
C LEU A 442 -0.81 -7.37 15.24
N LEU A 443 -1.53 -8.40 15.65
CA LEU A 443 -1.99 -8.57 17.02
C LEU A 443 -0.83 -8.44 18.00
N THR A 444 0.36 -9.01 17.74
CA THR A 444 1.53 -8.82 18.62
C THR A 444 2.04 -7.38 18.72
N ALA A 445 2.04 -6.63 17.63
CA ALA A 445 2.37 -5.19 17.64
C ALA A 445 1.31 -4.39 18.42
N PHE A 446 0.05 -4.80 18.25
CA PHE A 446 -1.12 -4.17 18.85
C PHE A 446 -1.26 -4.48 20.35
N ARG A 447 -0.92 -5.69 20.82
CA ARG A 447 -0.97 -6.06 22.25
C ARG A 447 -0.21 -5.04 23.09
N ALA A 448 0.93 -4.60 22.59
CA ALA A 448 1.79 -3.73 23.36
C ALA A 448 1.38 -2.25 23.31
N THR A 449 0.72 -1.80 22.23
CA THR A 449 0.04 -0.49 22.20
C THR A 449 -1.27 -0.50 22.99
N LEU A 450 -1.85 -1.68 23.22
CA LEU A 450 -3.02 -1.91 24.07
C LEU A 450 -2.67 -2.33 25.50
N GLU A 451 -1.40 -2.37 25.92
CA GLU A 451 -1.11 -2.79 27.31
C GLU A 451 -1.70 -1.79 28.33
N GLU A 452 -1.91 -0.52 27.94
CA GLU A 452 -2.65 0.45 28.78
C GLU A 452 -4.07 -0.01 29.11
N VAL A 453 -4.71 -0.81 28.24
CA VAL A 453 -6.01 -1.46 28.49
C VAL A 453 -5.91 -2.44 29.66
N ARG A 454 -4.80 -3.18 29.77
CA ARG A 454 -4.55 -4.15 30.85
C ARG A 454 -4.20 -3.47 32.18
N GLU A 455 -3.73 -2.23 32.12
CA GLU A 455 -3.46 -1.42 33.31
C GLU A 455 -4.70 -0.71 33.85
N ALA A 456 -5.79 -0.67 33.09
CA ALA A 456 -7.02 -0.01 33.50
C ALA A 456 -7.69 -0.74 34.67
N ASP A 457 -8.24 0.02 35.61
CA ASP A 457 -9.09 -0.52 36.67
C ASP A 457 -10.50 -0.84 36.14
N VAL A 458 -10.99 -0.04 35.19
CA VAL A 458 -12.27 -0.27 34.48
C VAL A 458 -12.13 0.09 33.00
N LEU A 459 -12.85 -0.62 32.16
CA LEU A 459 -12.91 -0.36 30.73
C LEU A 459 -14.26 0.20 30.30
N VAL A 460 -14.24 1.19 29.42
CA VAL A 460 -15.42 1.63 28.67
C VAL A 460 -15.31 1.06 27.27
N HIS A 461 -16.15 0.09 26.93
CA HIS A 461 -16.28 -0.38 25.56
C HIS A 461 -17.28 0.49 24.81
N VAL A 462 -16.80 1.31 23.89
CA VAL A 462 -17.62 2.16 23.02
C VAL A 462 -18.01 1.37 21.78
N LEU A 463 -19.30 1.09 21.65
CA LEU A 463 -19.89 0.42 20.50
C LEU A 463 -20.76 1.41 19.72
N ASP A 464 -20.53 1.55 18.42
CA ASP A 464 -21.43 2.33 17.55
C ASP A 464 -22.75 1.58 17.38
N ALA A 465 -23.82 2.10 17.97
CA ALA A 465 -25.16 1.51 17.90
C ALA A 465 -25.90 1.85 16.60
N SER A 466 -25.38 2.78 15.80
CA SER A 466 -25.99 3.20 14.53
C SER A 466 -25.54 2.37 13.32
N GLU A 467 -24.56 1.49 13.51
CA GLU A 467 -23.94 0.72 12.43
C GLU A 467 -24.42 -0.74 12.44
N GLU A 468 -24.86 -1.25 11.28
CA GLU A 468 -25.20 -2.67 11.10
C GLU A 468 -24.02 -3.57 11.53
N GLY A 469 -24.29 -4.73 12.13
CA GLY A 469 -23.24 -5.64 12.61
C GLY A 469 -22.62 -5.28 13.98
N ALA A 470 -23.21 -4.34 14.73
CA ALA A 470 -22.74 -3.96 16.07
C ALA A 470 -22.55 -5.16 17.03
N LEU A 471 -23.42 -6.16 16.96
CA LEU A 471 -23.28 -7.40 17.74
C LEU A 471 -21.99 -8.18 17.43
N GLU A 472 -21.63 -8.28 16.17
CA GLU A 472 -20.41 -8.97 15.74
C GLU A 472 -19.18 -8.18 16.18
N ARG A 473 -19.18 -6.86 15.98
CA ARG A 473 -18.10 -5.99 16.47
C ARG A 473 -17.91 -6.11 17.97
N HIS A 474 -19.01 -6.16 18.73
CA HIS A 474 -18.96 -6.35 20.17
C HIS A 474 -18.27 -7.68 20.53
N ARG A 475 -18.65 -8.78 19.86
CA ARG A 475 -18.03 -10.11 20.07
C ARG A 475 -16.54 -10.07 19.76
N VAL A 476 -16.13 -9.51 18.61
CA VAL A 476 -14.72 -9.41 18.23
C VAL A 476 -13.90 -8.64 19.28
N VAL A 477 -14.39 -7.47 19.74
CA VAL A 477 -13.67 -6.71 20.77
C VAL A 477 -13.60 -7.50 22.08
N ARG A 478 -14.69 -8.15 22.49
CA ARG A 478 -14.71 -8.97 23.71
C ARG A 478 -13.70 -10.11 23.62
N ASP A 479 -13.68 -10.84 22.51
CA ASP A 479 -12.79 -11.98 22.31
C ASP A 479 -11.32 -11.52 22.27
N LEU A 480 -11.03 -10.37 21.64
CA LEU A 480 -9.71 -9.73 21.68
C LEU A 480 -9.30 -9.32 23.11
N LEU A 481 -10.22 -8.76 23.91
CA LEU A 481 -9.93 -8.39 25.31
C LEU A 481 -9.62 -9.64 26.15
N LEU A 482 -10.30 -10.75 25.90
CA LEU A 482 -10.03 -12.05 26.54
C LEU A 482 -8.63 -12.57 26.15
N ASP A 483 -8.28 -12.52 24.86
CA ASP A 483 -6.96 -12.94 24.36
C ASP A 483 -5.81 -12.07 24.88
N LEU A 484 -6.09 -10.80 25.20
CA LEU A 484 -5.15 -9.89 25.84
C LEU A 484 -5.00 -10.17 27.35
N GLY A 485 -5.82 -11.04 27.93
CA GLY A 485 -5.81 -11.33 29.37
C GLY A 485 -6.19 -10.10 30.18
N VAL A 486 -7.22 -9.38 29.74
CA VAL A 486 -7.82 -8.26 30.45
C VAL A 486 -8.82 -8.79 31.47
N GLU A 487 -8.59 -8.50 32.75
CA GLU A 487 -9.45 -8.92 33.87
C GLU A 487 -10.36 -7.80 34.39
N ALA A 488 -10.13 -6.56 33.93
CA ALA A 488 -10.88 -5.40 34.37
C ALA A 488 -12.35 -5.49 33.93
N PRO A 489 -13.32 -5.07 34.77
CA PRO A 489 -14.71 -5.03 34.38
C PRO A 489 -14.93 -4.06 33.22
N VAL A 490 -15.83 -4.43 32.32
CA VAL A 490 -16.13 -3.69 31.11
C VAL A 490 -17.53 -3.11 31.20
N VAL A 491 -17.63 -1.78 31.12
CA VAL A 491 -18.90 -1.05 30.98
C VAL A 491 -19.12 -0.77 29.49
N LEU A 492 -20.24 -1.24 28.94
CA LEU A 492 -20.58 -1.05 27.54
C LEU A 492 -21.32 0.28 27.34
N ALA A 493 -20.80 1.12 26.44
CA ALA A 493 -21.42 2.37 25.98
C ALA A 493 -21.94 2.16 24.55
N LEU A 494 -23.27 2.13 24.39
CA LEU A 494 -23.95 2.06 23.10
C LEU A 494 -24.02 3.48 22.52
N ASN A 495 -22.94 3.90 21.87
CA ASN A 495 -22.72 5.26 21.41
C ASN A 495 -23.42 5.56 20.06
N LYS A 496 -23.55 6.85 19.73
CA LYS A 496 -24.32 7.37 18.58
C LYS A 496 -25.80 7.00 18.66
N ALA A 497 -26.36 6.94 19.87
CA ALA A 497 -27.79 6.71 20.11
C ALA A 497 -28.70 7.75 19.42
N ASP A 498 -28.16 8.93 19.08
CA ASP A 498 -28.86 9.97 18.31
C ASP A 498 -29.06 9.61 16.82
N ARG A 499 -28.29 8.64 16.30
CA ARG A 499 -28.37 8.17 14.91
C ARG A 499 -28.91 6.75 14.78
N ALA A 500 -28.84 5.96 15.86
CA ALA A 500 -29.31 4.58 15.87
C ALA A 500 -30.84 4.51 15.68
N ALA A 501 -31.30 3.53 14.91
CA ALA A 501 -32.73 3.26 14.81
C ALA A 501 -33.27 2.86 16.21
N PRO A 502 -34.45 3.35 16.64
CA PRO A 502 -34.96 3.08 17.99
C PRO A 502 -35.06 1.59 18.32
N TYR A 503 -35.44 0.76 17.34
CA TYR A 503 -35.53 -0.68 17.50
C TYR A 503 -34.16 -1.33 17.74
N ASP A 504 -33.15 -0.98 16.93
CA ASP A 504 -31.81 -1.53 17.06
C ASP A 504 -31.15 -1.16 18.39
N LEU A 505 -31.33 0.10 18.82
CA LEU A 505 -30.81 0.57 20.10
C LEU A 505 -31.46 -0.18 21.28
N TYR A 506 -32.78 -0.37 21.25
CA TYR A 506 -33.50 -1.15 22.26
C TYR A 506 -33.03 -2.61 22.27
N PHE A 507 -32.94 -3.24 21.10
CA PHE A 507 -32.48 -4.62 20.96
C PHE A 507 -31.05 -4.83 21.46
N LEU A 508 -30.13 -3.91 21.13
CA LEU A 508 -28.75 -3.94 21.65
C LEU A 508 -28.70 -3.74 23.16
N GLY A 509 -29.52 -2.84 23.70
CA GLY A 509 -29.66 -2.59 25.13
C GLY A 509 -30.10 -3.84 25.90
N GLU A 510 -31.20 -4.47 25.48
CA GLU A 510 -31.73 -5.69 26.08
C GLU A 510 -30.74 -6.86 25.98
N ARG A 511 -30.05 -7.00 24.84
CA ARG A 511 -29.19 -8.15 24.59
C ARG A 511 -27.81 -8.05 25.23
N LEU A 512 -27.26 -6.84 25.37
CA LEU A 512 -25.88 -6.64 25.83
C LEU A 512 -25.78 -5.93 27.18
N GLY A 513 -26.86 -5.33 27.68
CA GLY A 513 -26.87 -4.63 28.98
C GLY A 513 -26.03 -3.35 29.04
N GLY A 514 -25.84 -2.67 27.89
CA GLY A 514 -25.05 -1.44 27.77
C GLY A 514 -25.86 -0.16 27.95
N VAL A 515 -25.18 0.95 28.28
CA VAL A 515 -25.81 2.27 28.44
C VAL A 515 -25.92 2.98 27.08
N PRO A 516 -27.14 3.32 26.61
CA PRO A 516 -27.32 4.16 25.43
C PRO A 516 -26.75 5.56 25.65
N VAL A 517 -25.80 5.97 24.80
CA VAL A 517 -25.17 7.29 24.90
C VAL A 517 -25.09 7.98 23.54
N SER A 518 -25.17 9.31 23.57
CA SER A 518 -24.70 10.14 22.47
C SER A 518 -23.55 11.00 22.99
N ALA A 519 -22.31 10.60 22.69
CA ALA A 519 -21.14 11.38 23.04
C ALA A 519 -21.17 12.81 22.47
N LEU A 520 -21.84 12.99 21.32
CA LEU A 520 -21.96 14.29 20.66
C LEU A 520 -23.03 15.18 21.30
N LYS A 521 -24.20 14.62 21.67
CA LYS A 521 -25.32 15.38 22.26
C LYS A 521 -25.27 15.46 23.79
N GLY A 522 -24.47 14.61 24.43
CA GLY A 522 -24.37 14.52 25.89
C GLY A 522 -25.42 13.60 26.54
N THR A 523 -26.35 13.04 25.77
CA THR A 523 -27.40 12.14 26.26
C THR A 523 -26.80 10.84 26.82
N GLY A 524 -27.28 10.36 27.96
CA GLY A 524 -26.84 9.09 28.57
C GLY A 524 -25.50 9.14 29.32
N LEU A 525 -24.80 10.29 29.30
CA LEU A 525 -23.48 10.40 29.94
C LEU A 525 -23.54 10.33 31.46
N LYS A 526 -24.66 10.73 32.08
CA LYS A 526 -24.82 10.66 33.53
C LYS A 526 -24.90 9.21 33.98
N GLU A 527 -25.76 8.44 33.33
CA GLU A 527 -25.97 7.01 33.53
C GLU A 527 -24.68 6.23 33.28
N LEU A 528 -23.91 6.60 32.24
CA LEU A 528 -22.62 5.98 31.98
C LEU A 528 -21.59 6.28 33.09
N LYS A 529 -21.55 7.52 33.60
CA LYS A 529 -20.66 7.86 34.73
C LYS A 529 -21.04 7.12 36.00
N GLU A 530 -22.33 6.96 36.27
CA GLU A 530 -22.83 6.17 37.41
C GLU A 530 -22.48 4.69 37.29
N ALA A 531 -22.61 4.11 36.09
CA ALA A 531 -22.21 2.72 35.82
C ALA A 531 -20.70 2.51 36.02
N LEU A 532 -19.86 3.45 35.57
CA LEU A 532 -18.41 3.42 35.79
C LEU A 532 -18.04 3.58 37.26
N ALA A 533 -18.71 4.48 37.98
CA ALA A 533 -18.52 4.67 39.40
C ALA A 533 -18.85 3.38 40.17
N ARG A 534 -19.99 2.76 39.87
CA ARG A 534 -20.40 1.48 40.47
C ARG A 534 -19.36 0.39 40.24
N ALA A 535 -18.88 0.22 39.00
CA ALA A 535 -17.84 -0.77 38.68
C ALA A 535 -16.54 -0.55 39.47
N LEU A 536 -16.11 0.71 39.64
CA LEU A 536 -14.93 1.04 40.47
C LEU A 536 -15.15 0.76 41.96
N LEU A 537 -16.33 1.08 42.48
CA LEU A 537 -16.67 0.85 43.89
C LEU A 537 -16.76 -0.64 44.22
N ASP A 538 -17.32 -1.45 43.31
CA ASP A 538 -17.40 -2.91 43.46
C ASP A 538 -16.01 -3.58 43.48
N LEU A 539 -15.02 -2.97 42.82
CA LEU A 539 -13.60 -3.36 42.90
C LEU A 539 -12.91 -2.94 44.21
N GLY A 540 -13.60 -2.23 45.11
CA GLY A 540 -13.07 -1.77 46.38
C GLY A 540 -12.25 -0.48 46.30
N VAL A 541 -12.38 0.30 45.22
CA VAL A 541 -11.79 1.64 45.16
C VAL A 541 -12.43 2.52 46.23
N ARG A 542 -11.61 3.09 47.12
CA ARG A 542 -12.11 3.97 48.18
C ARG A 542 -12.46 5.34 47.59
N PRO A 543 -13.68 5.86 47.85
CA PRO A 543 -14.03 7.24 47.50
C PRO A 543 -13.02 8.23 48.07
N GLN A 544 -12.68 9.26 47.29
CA GLN A 544 -11.94 10.39 47.85
C GLN A 544 -12.78 11.12 48.89
N ALA A 545 -12.15 11.62 49.95
CA ALA A 545 -12.84 12.16 51.13
C ALA A 545 -13.88 13.26 50.81
N TRP A 546 -13.66 14.03 49.75
CA TRP A 546 -14.56 15.09 49.30
C TRP A 546 -15.65 14.61 48.32
N ALA A 547 -15.49 13.44 47.72
CA ALA A 547 -16.38 12.91 46.68
C ALA A 547 -17.68 12.31 47.22
N GLN A 548 -17.80 12.14 48.54
CA GLN A 548 -19.04 11.69 49.21
C GLN A 548 -20.13 12.77 49.23
N TYR A 549 -19.82 14.01 48.86
CA TYR A 549 -20.70 15.18 48.93
C TYR A 549 -21.11 15.73 47.54
N THR A 550 -20.75 15.03 46.46
CA THR A 550 -20.98 15.39 45.04
C THR A 550 -21.48 14.20 44.26
#